data_AF-A0A4Q4DCJ2-F1
#
_entry.id   AF-A0A4Q4DCJ2-F1
#
_cell.length_a   1.000
_cell.length_b   1.000
_cell.length_c   1.000
_cell.angle_alpha   90.00
_cell.angle_beta   90.00
_cell.angle_gamma   90.00
#
_symmetry.space_group_name_H-M   'P 1'
#
loop_
_entity.id
_entity.type
_entity.pdbx_description
1 polymer ?
#
loop_
_entity_poly.entity_id
_entity_poly.type
_entity_poly.pdbx_seq_one_letter_code
_entity_poly.pdbx_strand_id
1 'polypeptide(L)'
;MREAANQRLWDTLYRMLSVGQRAVPDSLLTVPPGERVSELDRLRRGPVRVSGPQMKRALERAEEIAALGMGALDVSGIPPRRLAELSRYGVDGKASLLRRHSDARRPATLLATTVYLTSRAVDDALDLLEVLIATKLPAKAERESFEGEAEAPAPGGAGVGEAGDRLPGRVAEPEVLRAPGRQARHRRRMTGAGPGKAALGLPRPGSFDQHGRHGEPVSVKGRGEGDGGSVCPGGPAA
;
A
#
# COMPACT_ATOMS: atom_id res chain seq x y z
N MET A 1 -19.85 24.45 -15.95
CA MET A 1 -19.48 23.50 -17.02
C MET A 1 -18.52 22.39 -16.54
N ARG A 2 -17.37 22.73 -15.94
CA ARG A 2 -16.36 21.75 -15.49
C ARG A 2 -16.87 20.74 -14.44
N GLU A 3 -17.68 21.19 -13.49
CA GLU A 3 -18.23 20.31 -12.45
C GLU A 3 -19.21 19.27 -13.02
N ALA A 4 -20.11 19.69 -13.91
CA ALA A 4 -21.02 18.75 -14.60
C ALA A 4 -20.28 17.74 -15.47
N ALA A 5 -19.15 18.13 -16.08
CA ALA A 5 -18.30 17.21 -16.83
C ALA A 5 -17.56 16.21 -15.91
N ASN A 6 -17.11 16.66 -14.74
CA ASN A 6 -16.54 15.78 -13.72
C ASN A 6 -17.57 14.75 -13.22
N GLN A 7 -18.79 15.20 -12.93
CA GLN A 7 -19.86 14.33 -12.45
C GLN A 7 -20.17 13.24 -13.47
N ARG A 8 -20.33 13.58 -14.75
CA ARG A 8 -20.55 12.58 -15.82
C ARG A 8 -19.42 11.56 -15.90
N LEU A 9 -18.17 12.00 -15.76
CA LEU A 9 -17.02 11.07 -15.75
C LEU A 9 -17.13 10.09 -14.58
N TRP A 10 -17.45 10.57 -13.38
CA TRP A 10 -17.59 9.71 -12.20
C TRP A 10 -18.76 8.75 -12.35
N ASP A 11 -19.89 9.21 -12.88
CA ASP A 11 -21.06 8.37 -13.12
C ASP A 11 -20.77 7.29 -14.17
N THR A 12 -20.05 7.61 -15.25
CA THR A 12 -19.61 6.63 -16.25
C THR A 12 -18.75 5.55 -15.61
N LEU A 13 -17.70 5.95 -14.86
CA LEU A 13 -16.81 5.01 -14.17
C LEU A 13 -17.56 4.15 -13.14
N TYR A 14 -18.51 4.73 -12.40
CA TYR A 14 -19.33 4.01 -11.44
C TYR A 14 -20.23 2.96 -12.11
N ARG A 15 -20.82 3.29 -13.27
CA ARG A 15 -21.68 2.38 -14.04
C ARG A 15 -20.93 1.21 -14.64
N MET A 16 -19.63 1.35 -14.89
CA MET A 16 -18.78 0.25 -15.35
C MET A 16 -18.57 -0.83 -14.29
N LEU A 17 -18.72 -0.50 -12.99
CA LEU A 17 -18.60 -1.45 -11.91
C LEU A 17 -19.86 -2.31 -11.79
N SER A 18 -19.69 -3.63 -11.85
CA SER A 18 -20.74 -4.58 -11.47
C SER A 18 -21.15 -4.41 -10.01
N VAL A 19 -22.32 -4.91 -9.64
CA VAL A 19 -22.84 -4.82 -8.26
C VAL A 19 -21.85 -5.38 -7.24
N GLY A 20 -21.21 -6.51 -7.55
CA GLY A 20 -20.16 -7.10 -6.69
C GLY A 20 -18.89 -6.25 -6.61
N GLN A 21 -18.46 -5.65 -7.72
CA GLN A 21 -17.26 -4.80 -7.75
C GLN A 21 -17.45 -3.47 -7.01
N ARG A 22 -18.67 -2.97 -6.85
CA ARG A 22 -18.92 -1.69 -6.17
C ARG A 22 -18.56 -1.70 -4.68
N ALA A 23 -18.51 -2.87 -4.04
CA ALA A 23 -18.07 -3.01 -2.66
C ALA A 23 -16.54 -2.95 -2.50
N VAL A 24 -15.80 -3.33 -3.55
CA VAL A 24 -14.33 -3.40 -3.52
C VAL A 24 -13.67 -2.04 -3.25
N PRO A 25 -14.07 -0.93 -3.91
CA PRO A 25 -13.55 0.39 -3.56
C PRO A 25 -13.67 0.73 -2.07
N ASP A 26 -14.82 0.48 -1.47
CA ASP A 26 -15.05 0.83 -0.07
C ASP A 26 -14.25 -0.06 0.89
N SER A 27 -14.04 -1.35 0.54
CA SER A 27 -13.16 -2.23 1.32
C SER A 27 -11.70 -1.75 1.33
N LEU A 28 -11.22 -1.19 0.21
CA LEU A 28 -9.86 -0.64 0.11
C LEU A 28 -9.59 0.50 1.11
N LEU A 29 -10.62 1.24 1.50
CA LEU A 29 -10.52 2.32 2.46
C LEU A 29 -10.61 1.86 3.93
N THR A 30 -10.88 0.59 4.17
CA THR A 30 -11.01 0.01 5.51
C THR A 30 -9.62 -0.27 6.10
N VAL A 31 -9.50 -0.10 7.41
CA VAL A 31 -8.34 -0.53 8.20
C VAL A 31 -8.73 -1.84 8.88
N PRO A 32 -8.09 -2.98 8.55
CA PRO A 32 -8.39 -4.25 9.21
C PRO A 32 -8.16 -4.20 10.73
N PRO A 33 -8.83 -5.04 11.52
CA PRO A 33 -8.57 -5.16 12.95
C PRO A 33 -7.09 -5.48 13.22
N GLY A 34 -6.48 -4.74 14.15
CA GLY A 34 -5.06 -4.90 14.49
C GLY A 34 -4.08 -4.17 13.57
N GLU A 35 -4.54 -3.65 12.43
CA GLU A 35 -3.72 -2.88 11.50
C GLU A 35 -3.79 -1.38 11.78
N ARG A 36 -2.77 -0.65 11.31
CA ARG A 36 -2.68 0.82 11.43
C ARG A 36 -2.93 1.56 10.13
N VAL A 37 -3.00 0.83 9.03
CA VAL A 37 -3.03 1.36 7.66
C VAL A 37 -4.14 0.68 6.88
N SER A 38 -4.73 1.41 5.93
CA SER A 38 -5.79 0.83 5.10
C SER A 38 -5.23 -0.21 4.14
N GLU A 39 -6.10 -1.07 3.60
CA GLU A 39 -5.77 -1.97 2.49
C GLU A 39 -5.12 -1.21 1.34
N LEU A 40 -5.70 -0.06 0.96
CA LEU A 40 -5.16 0.81 -0.08
C LEU A 40 -3.73 1.30 0.23
N ASP A 41 -3.46 1.70 1.48
CA ASP A 41 -2.13 2.12 1.92
C ASP A 41 -1.13 0.94 1.96
N ARG A 42 -1.60 -0.31 2.14
CA ARG A 42 -0.78 -1.51 1.99
C ARG A 42 -0.41 -1.73 0.52
N LEU A 43 -1.39 -1.75 -0.37
CA LEU A 43 -1.19 -2.06 -1.78
C LEU A 43 -0.33 -1.02 -2.51
N ARG A 44 -0.34 0.24 -2.05
CA ARG A 44 0.54 1.31 -2.58
C ARG A 44 2.03 1.10 -2.29
N ARG A 45 2.39 0.27 -1.32
CA ARG A 45 3.79 0.07 -0.94
C ARG A 45 4.46 -0.87 -1.93
N GLY A 46 5.30 -0.29 -2.79
CA GLY A 46 6.20 -1.05 -3.66
C GLY A 46 7.34 -1.75 -2.89
N PRO A 47 8.16 -2.54 -3.61
CA PRO A 47 9.33 -3.20 -3.03
C PRO A 47 10.35 -2.18 -2.51
N VAL A 48 10.96 -2.46 -1.36
CA VAL A 48 11.86 -1.51 -0.66
C VAL A 48 13.34 -1.92 -0.69
N ARG A 49 13.63 -3.16 -1.10
CA ARG A 49 15.00 -3.69 -1.15
C ARG A 49 15.11 -4.80 -2.19
N VAL A 50 16.31 -4.98 -2.73
CA VAL A 50 16.56 -6.01 -3.75
C VAL A 50 16.88 -7.36 -3.10
N SER A 51 15.97 -8.34 -3.22
CA SER A 51 16.17 -9.70 -2.71
C SER A 51 15.11 -10.69 -3.23
N GLY A 52 15.42 -11.99 -3.22
CA GLY A 52 14.44 -13.04 -3.55
C GLY A 52 13.15 -12.99 -2.72
N PRO A 53 13.18 -12.86 -1.38
CA PRO A 53 11.95 -12.72 -0.60
C PRO A 53 11.14 -11.46 -0.91
N GLN A 54 11.78 -10.39 -1.38
CA GLN A 54 11.04 -9.21 -1.87
C GLN A 54 10.45 -9.43 -3.24
N MET A 55 11.11 -10.21 -4.11
CA MET A 55 10.55 -10.61 -5.40
C MET A 55 9.22 -11.36 -5.19
N LYS A 56 9.22 -12.36 -4.30
CA LYS A 56 7.99 -13.08 -3.93
C LYS A 56 6.87 -12.12 -3.50
N ARG A 57 7.17 -11.19 -2.59
CA ARG A 57 6.20 -10.19 -2.12
C ARG A 57 5.73 -9.21 -3.20
N ALA A 58 6.59 -8.85 -4.15
CA ALA A 58 6.22 -7.98 -5.26
C ALA A 58 5.21 -8.69 -6.20
N LEU A 59 5.43 -9.97 -6.48
CA LEU A 59 4.51 -10.80 -7.26
C LEU A 59 3.19 -11.06 -6.52
N GLU A 60 3.25 -11.43 -5.24
CA GLU A 60 2.05 -11.58 -4.38
C GLU A 60 1.22 -10.29 -4.37
N ARG A 61 1.87 -9.13 -4.26
CA ARG A 61 1.17 -7.83 -4.34
C ARG A 61 0.53 -7.59 -5.70
N ALA A 62 1.20 -7.94 -6.80
CA ALA A 62 0.65 -7.80 -8.14
C ALA A 62 -0.59 -8.70 -8.32
N GLU A 63 -0.52 -9.93 -7.82
CA GLU A 63 -1.65 -10.87 -7.79
C GLU A 63 -2.81 -10.34 -6.93
N GLU A 64 -2.55 -9.87 -5.70
CA GLU A 64 -3.56 -9.26 -4.82
C GLU A 64 -4.28 -8.09 -5.52
N ILE A 65 -3.54 -7.22 -6.21
CA ILE A 65 -4.12 -6.07 -6.92
C ILE A 65 -4.93 -6.54 -8.14
N ALA A 66 -4.42 -7.51 -8.91
CA ALA A 66 -5.11 -8.06 -10.06
C ALA A 66 -6.42 -8.77 -9.66
N ALA A 67 -6.42 -9.46 -8.52
CA ALA A 67 -7.59 -10.17 -7.98
C ALA A 67 -8.75 -9.22 -7.60
N LEU A 68 -8.50 -7.92 -7.45
CA LEU A 68 -9.56 -6.91 -7.29
C LEU A 68 -10.45 -6.79 -8.54
N GLY A 69 -10.00 -7.32 -9.69
CA GLY A 69 -10.80 -7.39 -10.93
C GLY A 69 -11.02 -6.05 -11.62
N MET A 70 -10.36 -4.98 -11.16
CA MET A 70 -10.54 -3.63 -11.70
C MET A 70 -9.71 -3.40 -12.97
N GLY A 71 -8.55 -4.06 -13.10
CA GLY A 71 -7.67 -3.94 -14.27
C GLY A 71 -8.25 -4.55 -15.55
N ALA A 72 -9.25 -5.44 -15.43
CA ALA A 72 -9.92 -6.07 -16.58
C ALA A 72 -11.05 -5.20 -17.17
N LEU A 73 -11.40 -4.08 -16.53
CA LEU A 73 -12.46 -3.20 -16.99
C LEU A 73 -11.98 -2.40 -18.20
N ASP A 74 -12.79 -2.37 -19.26
CA ASP A 74 -12.48 -1.59 -20.46
C ASP A 74 -12.69 -0.09 -20.21
N VAL A 75 -11.62 0.58 -19.79
CA VAL A 75 -11.56 2.04 -19.58
C VAL A 75 -11.13 2.82 -20.82
N SER A 76 -11.07 2.20 -22.00
CA SER A 76 -10.60 2.85 -23.25
C SER A 76 -11.45 4.06 -23.66
N GLY A 77 -12.74 4.07 -23.30
CA GLY A 77 -13.65 5.20 -23.54
C GLY A 77 -13.40 6.42 -22.66
N ILE A 78 -12.50 6.34 -21.68
CA ILE A 78 -12.16 7.44 -20.77
C ILE A 78 -10.88 8.13 -21.26
N PRO A 79 -10.86 9.47 -21.40
CA PRO A 79 -9.65 10.18 -21.79
C PRO A 79 -8.47 9.84 -20.85
N PRO A 80 -7.32 9.37 -21.36
CA PRO A 80 -6.22 8.86 -20.53
C PRO A 80 -5.72 9.88 -19.49
N ARG A 81 -5.67 11.16 -19.88
CA ARG A 81 -5.30 12.26 -18.98
C ARG A 81 -6.22 12.35 -17.76
N ARG A 82 -7.52 12.13 -17.94
CA ARG A 82 -8.54 12.25 -16.89
C ARG A 82 -8.48 11.06 -15.94
N LEU A 83 -8.25 9.87 -16.49
CA LEU A 83 -8.00 8.67 -15.69
C LEU A 83 -6.73 8.82 -14.86
N ALA A 84 -5.65 9.35 -15.45
CA ALA A 84 -4.40 9.64 -14.74
C ALA A 84 -4.55 10.72 -13.65
N GLU A 85 -5.36 11.75 -13.87
CA GLU A 85 -5.68 12.76 -12.84
C GLU A 85 -6.38 12.11 -11.63
N LEU A 86 -7.33 11.21 -11.87
CA LEU A 86 -8.02 10.47 -10.80
C LEU A 86 -7.09 9.50 -10.07
N SER A 87 -6.28 8.74 -10.80
CA SER A 87 -5.37 7.78 -10.18
C SER A 87 -4.32 8.47 -9.32
N ARG A 88 -3.73 9.58 -9.79
CA ARG A 88 -2.80 10.40 -9.00
C ARG A 88 -3.44 10.92 -7.73
N TYR A 89 -4.63 11.49 -7.84
CA TYR A 89 -5.37 11.97 -6.67
C TYR A 89 -5.60 10.84 -5.65
N GLY A 90 -5.94 9.65 -6.14
CA GLY A 90 -6.05 8.45 -5.33
C GLY A 90 -4.73 8.13 -4.64
N VAL A 91 -3.66 7.85 -5.38
CA VAL A 91 -2.33 7.46 -4.89
C VAL A 91 -1.77 8.43 -3.82
N ASP A 92 -1.95 9.73 -4.02
CA ASP A 92 -1.44 10.76 -3.10
C ASP A 92 -2.39 11.00 -1.91
N GLY A 93 -3.67 10.71 -2.07
CA GLY A 93 -4.72 11.00 -1.10
C GLY A 93 -4.75 10.00 0.06
N LYS A 94 -4.93 10.50 1.29
CA LYS A 94 -5.20 9.66 2.47
C LYS A 94 -6.55 8.96 2.33
N ALA A 95 -6.66 7.71 2.80
CA ALA A 95 -7.92 6.97 2.80
C ALA A 95 -9.08 7.73 3.47
N SER A 96 -8.81 8.46 4.56
CA SER A 96 -9.80 9.29 5.24
C SER A 96 -10.31 10.48 4.42
N LEU A 97 -9.50 11.01 3.51
CA LEU A 97 -9.92 12.07 2.59
C LEU A 97 -10.78 11.47 1.47
N LEU A 98 -10.38 10.34 0.91
CA LEU A 98 -11.10 9.62 -0.13
C LEU A 98 -12.50 9.19 0.33
N ARG A 99 -12.66 8.79 1.61
CA ARG A 99 -13.98 8.47 2.19
C ARG A 99 -15.00 9.61 2.14
N ARG A 100 -14.54 10.87 2.13
CA ARG A 100 -15.42 12.06 2.14
C ARG A 100 -15.92 12.46 0.75
N HIS A 101 -15.49 11.74 -0.29
CA HIS A 101 -15.95 12.01 -1.66
C HIS A 101 -17.40 11.56 -1.82
N SER A 102 -18.10 12.17 -2.79
CA SER A 102 -19.44 11.74 -3.18
C SER A 102 -19.45 10.28 -3.61
N ASP A 103 -20.61 9.62 -3.53
CA ASP A 103 -20.74 8.19 -3.81
C ASP A 103 -20.43 7.80 -5.25
N ALA A 104 -20.47 8.75 -6.20
CA ALA A 104 -19.97 8.52 -7.56
C ALA A 104 -18.44 8.73 -7.66
N ARG A 105 -17.91 9.78 -7.02
CA ARG A 105 -16.50 10.16 -7.14
C ARG A 105 -15.56 9.21 -6.41
N ARG A 106 -15.97 8.73 -5.24
CA ARG A 106 -15.20 7.79 -4.41
C ARG A 106 -14.83 6.51 -5.17
N PRO A 107 -15.78 5.70 -5.67
CA PRO A 107 -15.48 4.49 -6.43
C PRO A 107 -14.80 4.80 -7.76
N ALA A 108 -15.14 5.89 -8.45
CA ALA A 108 -14.46 6.28 -9.69
C ALA A 108 -12.95 6.56 -9.48
N THR A 109 -12.60 7.26 -8.39
CA THR A 109 -11.20 7.54 -8.03
C THR A 109 -10.47 6.27 -7.67
N LEU A 110 -11.09 5.39 -6.89
CA LEU A 110 -10.49 4.14 -6.44
C LEU A 110 -10.32 3.14 -7.58
N LEU A 111 -11.30 3.03 -8.48
CA LEU A 111 -11.17 2.30 -9.73
C LEU A 111 -9.94 2.75 -10.51
N ALA A 112 -9.83 4.06 -10.78
CA ALA A 112 -8.68 4.60 -11.50
C ALA A 112 -7.35 4.34 -10.78
N THR A 113 -7.36 4.38 -9.45
CA THR A 113 -6.19 4.08 -8.61
C THR A 113 -5.78 2.62 -8.73
N THR A 114 -6.73 1.69 -8.65
CA THR A 114 -6.45 0.26 -8.73
C THR A 114 -5.96 -0.15 -10.12
N VAL A 115 -6.55 0.41 -11.18
CA VAL A 115 -6.06 0.22 -12.56
C VAL A 115 -4.60 0.67 -12.67
N TYR A 116 -4.27 1.85 -12.15
CA TYR A 116 -2.90 2.33 -12.10
C TYR A 116 -1.97 1.43 -11.27
N LEU A 117 -2.40 1.01 -10.08
CA LEU A 117 -1.62 0.15 -9.20
C LEU A 117 -1.37 -1.24 -9.81
N THR A 118 -2.27 -1.73 -10.67
CA THR A 118 -2.11 -3.01 -11.37
C THR A 118 -0.88 -2.95 -12.27
N SER A 119 -0.82 -1.95 -13.16
CA SER A 119 0.35 -1.74 -14.03
C SER A 119 1.60 -1.46 -13.20
N ARG A 120 1.51 -0.58 -12.20
CA ARG A 120 2.65 -0.23 -11.36
C ARG A 120 3.21 -1.44 -10.60
N ALA A 121 2.37 -2.37 -10.16
CA ALA A 121 2.83 -3.54 -9.42
C ALA A 121 3.57 -4.53 -10.31
N VAL A 122 3.13 -4.68 -11.56
CA VAL A 122 3.86 -5.45 -12.57
C VAL A 122 5.20 -4.78 -12.89
N ASP A 123 5.21 -3.47 -13.14
CA ASP A 123 6.45 -2.72 -13.40
C ASP A 123 7.44 -2.85 -12.24
N ASP A 124 7.00 -2.67 -11.00
CA ASP A 124 7.85 -2.81 -9.81
C ASP A 124 8.45 -4.22 -9.68
N ALA A 125 7.72 -5.27 -10.10
CA ALA A 125 8.21 -6.64 -10.11
C ALA A 125 9.25 -6.86 -11.22
N LEU A 126 9.02 -6.30 -12.42
CA LEU A 126 9.96 -6.37 -13.53
C LEU A 126 11.26 -5.61 -13.21
N ASP A 127 11.16 -4.39 -12.68
CA ASP A 127 12.31 -3.58 -12.25
C ASP A 127 13.16 -4.35 -11.20
N LEU A 128 12.50 -4.98 -10.23
CA LEU A 128 13.18 -5.78 -9.21
C LEU A 128 13.84 -7.04 -9.79
N LEU A 129 13.23 -7.65 -10.81
CA LEU A 129 13.73 -8.84 -11.47
C LEU A 129 15.01 -8.52 -12.23
N GLU A 130 14.99 -7.42 -12.98
CA GLU A 130 16.13 -6.94 -13.75
C GLU A 130 17.36 -6.76 -12.85
N VAL A 131 17.21 -6.08 -11.70
CA VAL A 131 18.33 -5.88 -10.76
C VAL A 131 18.79 -7.19 -10.13
N LEU A 132 17.88 -8.12 -9.83
CA LEU A 132 18.25 -9.43 -9.29
C LEU A 132 19.06 -10.26 -10.29
N ILE A 133 18.63 -10.30 -11.53
CA ILE A 133 19.34 -11.00 -12.61
C ILE A 133 20.74 -10.39 -12.78
N ALA A 134 20.82 -9.06 -12.87
CA ALA A 134 22.07 -8.36 -13.08
C ALA A 134 23.08 -8.52 -11.92
N THR A 135 22.60 -8.72 -10.68
CA THR A 135 23.48 -8.74 -9.49
C THR A 135 23.72 -10.12 -8.91
N LYS A 136 22.78 -11.07 -9.06
CA LYS A 136 22.86 -12.39 -8.40
C LYS A 136 23.36 -13.49 -9.30
N LEU A 137 23.10 -13.43 -10.61
CA LEU A 137 23.61 -14.45 -11.52
C LEU A 137 25.14 -14.38 -11.69
N PRO A 138 25.76 -13.19 -11.89
CA PRO A 138 27.22 -13.12 -12.01
C PRO A 138 27.90 -13.53 -10.70
N ALA A 139 27.40 -13.03 -9.56
CA ALA A 139 27.94 -13.36 -8.25
C ALA A 139 27.83 -14.86 -7.91
N LYS A 140 26.83 -15.56 -8.45
CA LYS A 140 26.71 -17.02 -8.28
C LYS A 140 27.70 -17.75 -9.19
N ALA A 141 27.80 -17.36 -10.45
CA ALA A 141 28.74 -17.94 -11.41
C ALA A 141 30.20 -17.78 -10.95
N GLU A 142 30.57 -16.61 -10.43
CA GLU A 142 31.90 -16.37 -9.85
C GLU A 142 32.17 -17.36 -8.70
N ARG A 143 31.24 -17.51 -7.75
CA ARG A 143 31.41 -18.44 -6.62
C ARG A 143 31.57 -19.89 -7.07
N GLU A 144 30.73 -20.34 -8.01
CA GLU A 144 30.80 -21.70 -8.54
C GLU A 144 32.08 -21.92 -9.36
N SER A 145 32.62 -20.88 -10.03
CA SER A 145 33.93 -20.97 -10.71
C SER A 145 35.11 -21.06 -9.74
N PHE A 146 35.06 -20.34 -8.61
CA PHE A 146 36.09 -20.45 -7.57
C PHE A 146 36.03 -21.79 -6.83
N GLU A 147 34.84 -22.37 -6.63
CA GLU A 147 34.67 -23.70 -6.04
C GLU A 147 35.11 -24.82 -6.99
N GLY A 148 34.83 -24.69 -8.29
CA GLY A 148 35.27 -25.67 -9.30
C GLY A 148 36.78 -25.71 -9.51
N GLU A 149 37.49 -24.59 -9.32
CA GLU A 149 38.96 -24.54 -9.39
C GLU A 149 39.64 -25.11 -8.13
N ALA A 150 38.93 -25.13 -7.00
CA ALA A 150 39.43 -25.73 -5.75
C ALA A 150 39.30 -27.27 -5.70
N GLU A 151 38.61 -27.88 -6.68
CA GLU A 151 38.44 -29.34 -6.82
C GLU A 151 39.24 -29.91 -8.02
N ALA A 152 40.33 -29.27 -8.43
CA ALA A 152 41.32 -29.89 -9.32
C ALA A 152 42.42 -30.58 -8.48
N PRO A 153 42.71 -31.88 -8.66
CA PRO A 153 43.84 -32.51 -7.99
C PRO A 153 45.14 -31.86 -8.47
N ALA A 154 45.93 -31.36 -7.52
CA ALA A 154 47.25 -30.79 -7.78
C ALA A 154 48.09 -31.76 -8.64
N PRO A 155 48.73 -31.30 -9.73
CA PRO A 155 49.70 -32.14 -10.42
C PRO A 155 50.85 -32.41 -9.45
N GLY A 156 51.00 -33.69 -9.08
CA GLY A 156 52.08 -34.19 -8.26
C GLY A 156 53.43 -33.74 -8.82
N GLY A 157 54.25 -33.17 -7.93
CA GLY A 157 55.52 -32.57 -8.28
C GLY A 157 56.51 -33.56 -8.88
N ALA A 158 57.27 -33.08 -9.86
CA ALA A 158 58.57 -33.59 -10.22
C ALA A 158 59.49 -32.42 -10.55
N GLY A 159 60.30 -32.04 -9.55
CA GLY A 159 61.74 -31.88 -9.74
C GLY A 159 62.33 -30.63 -10.41
N VAL A 160 63.06 -29.89 -9.57
CA VAL A 160 64.42 -29.35 -9.77
C VAL A 160 64.61 -28.07 -10.61
N GLY A 161 64.81 -26.96 -9.87
CA GLY A 161 65.98 -26.10 -9.94
C GLY A 161 66.17 -25.19 -11.15
N GLU A 162 66.08 -23.88 -10.93
CA GLU A 162 67.17 -22.95 -11.29
C GLU A 162 66.98 -21.58 -10.62
N ALA A 163 68.09 -21.06 -10.10
CA ALA A 163 68.21 -19.73 -9.54
C ALA A 163 68.31 -18.70 -10.68
N GLY A 164 67.61 -17.58 -10.54
CA GLY A 164 67.71 -16.47 -11.50
C GLY A 164 67.04 -15.21 -10.99
N ASP A 165 67.86 -14.28 -10.52
CA ASP A 165 67.56 -12.88 -10.22
C ASP A 165 66.51 -12.24 -11.16
N ARG A 166 65.48 -11.61 -10.60
CA ARG A 166 64.91 -10.37 -11.14
C ARG A 166 63.98 -9.63 -10.16
N LEU A 167 64.12 -8.30 -10.21
CA LEU A 167 63.60 -7.24 -9.34
C LEU A 167 62.09 -7.25 -9.02
N PRO A 168 61.66 -6.58 -7.94
CA PRO A 168 60.24 -6.37 -7.63
C PRO A 168 59.60 -5.32 -8.54
N GLY A 169 58.74 -5.77 -9.45
CA GLY A 169 57.78 -4.92 -10.15
C GLY A 169 56.55 -4.69 -9.28
N ARG A 170 56.35 -3.44 -8.82
CA ARG A 170 55.09 -2.95 -8.25
C ARG A 170 53.94 -3.24 -9.22
N VAL A 171 52.98 -4.06 -8.79
CA VAL A 171 51.68 -4.14 -9.44
C VAL A 171 50.71 -3.30 -8.61
N ALA A 172 50.05 -2.38 -9.30
CA ALA A 172 49.12 -1.41 -8.75
C ALA A 172 47.96 -2.08 -8.02
N GLU A 173 47.55 -1.46 -6.90
CA GLU A 173 46.34 -1.83 -6.17
C GLU A 173 45.09 -1.70 -7.06
N PRO A 174 44.08 -2.57 -6.91
CA PRO A 174 42.79 -2.33 -7.50
C PRO A 174 42.08 -1.19 -6.76
N GLU A 175 41.90 -0.06 -7.45
CA GLU A 175 41.04 1.04 -7.02
C GLU A 175 39.65 0.50 -6.68
N VAL A 176 39.35 0.49 -5.38
CA VAL A 176 38.01 0.29 -4.85
C VAL A 176 37.12 1.40 -5.42
N LEU A 177 36.17 1.03 -6.29
CA LEU A 177 35.17 1.94 -6.84
C LEU A 177 34.32 2.52 -5.70
N ARG A 178 34.74 3.69 -5.24
CA ARG A 178 34.13 4.49 -4.19
C ARG A 178 32.73 4.90 -4.66
N ALA A 179 31.71 4.31 -4.05
CA ALA A 179 30.32 4.69 -4.24
C ALA A 179 30.15 6.21 -4.06
N PRO A 180 29.41 6.91 -4.95
CA PRO A 180 29.14 8.33 -4.77
C PRO A 180 28.30 8.53 -3.50
N GLY A 181 28.84 9.36 -2.60
CA GLY A 181 28.24 9.68 -1.31
C GLY A 181 26.80 10.16 -1.45
N ARG A 182 25.94 9.62 -0.59
CA ARG A 182 24.61 10.20 -0.33
C ARG A 182 24.80 11.64 0.13
N GLN A 183 24.47 12.59 -0.74
CA GLN A 183 24.30 13.97 -0.33
C GLN A 183 23.16 14.02 0.69
N ALA A 184 23.52 14.15 1.95
CA ALA A 184 22.61 14.54 3.01
C ALA A 184 22.01 15.90 2.62
N ARG A 185 20.73 15.90 2.22
CA ARG A 185 19.99 17.13 1.99
C ARG A 185 19.96 17.90 3.31
N HIS A 186 20.77 18.94 3.37
CA HIS A 186 20.66 20.01 4.36
C HIS A 186 19.21 20.50 4.39
N ARG A 187 18.47 20.13 5.43
CA ARG A 187 17.29 20.89 5.83
C ARG A 187 17.79 22.25 6.31
N ARG A 188 17.74 23.25 5.42
CA ARG A 188 17.80 24.65 5.82
C ARG A 188 16.67 24.89 6.82
N ARG A 189 17.04 25.10 8.09
CA ARG A 189 16.23 25.84 9.05
C ARG A 189 16.12 27.26 8.50
N MET A 190 14.98 27.59 7.91
CA MET A 190 14.59 28.99 7.75
C MET A 190 13.78 29.37 8.98
N THR A 191 14.45 30.14 9.83
CA THR A 191 13.85 31.03 10.83
C THR A 191 12.97 32.05 10.11
N GLY A 192 11.70 32.13 10.49
CA GLY A 192 10.77 33.17 10.07
C GLY A 192 9.72 33.37 11.15
N ALA A 193 9.93 34.41 11.98
CA ALA A 193 8.94 35.00 12.88
C ALA A 193 7.74 35.50 12.04
N GLY A 194 6.49 35.12 12.35
CA GLY A 194 5.57 35.71 13.36
C GLY A 194 4.18 35.90 12.68
N PRO A 195 3.14 36.47 13.32
CA PRO A 195 2.81 36.59 14.74
C PRO A 195 1.46 35.92 15.13
N GLY A 196 1.28 35.66 16.43
CA GLY A 196 0.01 35.70 17.17
C GLY A 196 -1.14 34.76 16.78
N LYS A 197 -1.56 33.89 17.71
CA LYS A 197 -2.96 33.85 18.20
C LYS A 197 -3.13 32.93 19.42
N ALA A 198 -3.58 33.57 20.50
CA ALA A 198 -4.46 33.12 21.58
C ALA A 198 -4.37 31.66 22.07
N ALA A 199 -3.91 31.53 23.31
CA ALA A 199 -4.14 30.38 24.16
C ALA A 199 -5.65 30.20 24.42
N LEU A 200 -6.20 29.06 24.02
CA LEU A 200 -7.40 28.48 24.61
C LEU A 200 -7.01 27.11 25.16
N GLY A 201 -6.96 27.02 26.48
CA GLY A 201 -6.68 25.80 27.21
C GLY A 201 -7.79 24.78 27.00
N LEU A 202 -7.41 23.56 26.64
CA LEU A 202 -8.26 22.39 26.76
C LEU A 202 -7.88 21.66 28.06
N PRO A 203 -8.85 21.31 28.92
CA PRO A 203 -8.57 20.58 30.15
C PRO A 203 -8.24 19.11 29.86
N ARG A 204 -7.35 18.55 30.67
CA ARG A 204 -6.99 17.12 30.68
C ARG A 204 -8.15 16.29 31.26
N PRO A 205 -8.41 15.06 30.78
CA PRO A 205 -9.40 14.19 31.39
C PRO A 205 -8.89 13.65 32.73
N GLY A 206 -9.68 13.93 33.77
CA GLY A 206 -9.51 13.42 35.13
C GLY A 206 -9.94 11.96 35.26
N SER A 207 -9.35 11.33 36.26
CA SER A 207 -9.42 9.93 36.64
C SER A 207 -10.81 9.44 37.04
N PHE A 208 -11.03 8.18 36.69
CA PHE A 208 -11.97 7.24 37.27
C PHE A 208 -12.06 7.37 38.80
N ASP A 209 -13.28 7.39 39.34
CA ASP A 209 -13.53 7.00 40.72
C ASP A 209 -14.83 6.17 40.79
N GLN A 210 -14.71 4.99 41.41
CA GLN A 210 -15.81 4.06 41.65
C GLN A 210 -16.16 4.13 43.13
N HIS A 211 -17.37 4.55 43.48
CA HIS A 211 -18.02 4.09 44.71
C HIS A 211 -19.55 4.18 44.55
N GLY A 212 -20.20 3.01 44.63
CA GLY A 212 -21.65 2.91 44.69
C GLY A 212 -22.21 3.22 46.07
N ARG A 213 -23.51 3.54 46.11
CA ARG A 213 -24.42 3.16 47.21
C ARG A 213 -25.84 2.97 46.68
N HIS A 214 -26.45 1.92 47.21
CA HIS A 214 -27.84 1.51 47.11
C HIS A 214 -28.82 2.53 47.71
N GLY A 215 -30.07 2.51 47.26
CA GLY A 215 -31.20 3.20 47.88
C GLY A 215 -32.52 3.07 47.08
N GLU A 216 -33.19 1.95 47.31
CA GLU A 216 -34.58 1.49 47.09
C GLU A 216 -35.74 2.38 46.52
N PRO A 217 -36.85 1.73 46.09
CA PRO A 217 -37.88 2.27 45.21
C PRO A 217 -39.14 2.78 45.94
N VAL A 218 -39.96 3.58 45.25
CA VAL A 218 -41.35 3.85 45.70
C VAL A 218 -42.36 3.64 44.57
N SER A 219 -43.36 2.85 44.92
CA SER A 219 -44.49 2.32 44.18
C SER A 219 -45.63 3.32 43.90
N VAL A 220 -46.29 3.08 42.76
CA VAL A 220 -47.75 2.96 42.52
C VAL A 220 -48.69 4.17 42.71
N LYS A 221 -49.36 4.56 41.60
CA LYS A 221 -50.84 4.65 41.43
C LYS A 221 -51.11 4.88 39.92
N GLY A 222 -51.93 4.14 39.18
CA GLY A 222 -53.10 3.33 39.51
C GLY A 222 -54.39 4.07 39.10
N ARG A 223 -54.87 3.81 37.86
CA ARG A 223 -56.26 3.87 37.32
C ARG A 223 -56.14 3.64 35.80
N GLY A 224 -56.68 2.58 35.18
CA GLY A 224 -58.04 2.01 35.26
C GLY A 224 -58.99 2.94 34.49
N GLU A 225 -59.76 2.59 33.46
CA GLU A 225 -60.36 1.35 32.92
C GLU A 225 -60.62 1.60 31.40
N GLY A 226 -60.62 0.59 30.51
CA GLY A 226 -61.81 -0.21 30.10
C GLY A 226 -62.57 0.55 28.99
N ASP A 227 -63.07 0.05 27.87
CA ASP A 227 -63.41 -1.22 27.22
C ASP A 227 -63.42 -0.87 25.70
N GLY A 228 -63.40 -1.71 24.68
CA GLY A 228 -63.74 -3.12 24.50
C GLY A 228 -64.02 -3.34 22.99
N GLY A 229 -64.06 -4.60 22.55
CA GLY A 229 -64.50 -5.02 21.21
C GLY A 229 -63.35 -5.22 20.21
N SER A 230 -62.74 -6.40 20.07
CA SER A 230 -63.28 -7.62 19.45
C SER A 230 -63.94 -7.35 18.09
N VAL A 231 -63.32 -7.81 17.00
CA VAL A 231 -63.85 -8.85 16.09
C VAL A 231 -62.79 -9.12 14.99
N CYS A 232 -62.29 -10.36 14.97
CA CYS A 232 -61.76 -11.01 13.76
C CYS A 232 -62.93 -11.59 12.96
N PRO A 233 -62.81 -11.72 11.63
CA PRO A 233 -62.74 -13.08 11.07
C PRO A 233 -61.65 -13.13 9.99
N GLY A 234 -60.94 -14.23 9.77
CA GLY A 234 -61.44 -15.54 9.38
C GLY A 234 -60.70 -15.91 8.10
N GLY A 235 -60.09 -17.10 8.09
CA GLY A 235 -59.07 -17.54 7.13
C GLY A 235 -59.55 -17.83 5.69
N PRO A 236 -58.71 -18.55 4.91
CA PRO A 236 -58.60 -18.40 3.45
C PRO A 236 -59.50 -19.36 2.65
N ALA A 237 -59.71 -19.02 1.39
CA ALA A 237 -60.24 -19.95 0.38
C ALA A 237 -59.30 -19.99 -0.83
N ALA A 238 -59.25 -21.20 -1.39
CA ALA A 238 -58.46 -21.73 -2.50
C ALA A 238 -58.43 -20.87 -3.78
#